data_AF-A0A563C6C8-F1
#
_entry.id   AF-A0A563C6C8-F1
#
_cell.length_a   1.000
_cell.length_b   1.000
_cell.length_c   1.000
_cell.angle_alpha   90.00
_cell.angle_beta   90.00
_cell.angle_gamma   90.00
#
_symmetry.space_group_name_H-M   'P 1'
#
loop_
_entity.id
_entity.type
_entity.pdbx_description
1 polymer ?
#
loop_
_entity_poly.entity_id
_entity_poly.type
_entity_poly.pdbx_seq_one_letter_code
_entity_poly.pdbx_strand_id
1 'polypeptide(L)'
;MKSYDVNLYAEDEILIKKTLKKEKSMKNKSQNTKKSKKSKQMDLSVNEALILQQVYEDGVDDVDNIVDQAGMPKKVTMNVLTELKSKGLLTVIQQTYGKILVSVTSQGKKLVNAMWPEAVTFTY
;
A
#
# COMPACT_ATOMS: atom_id res chain seq x y z
N MET A 1 42.50 -11.14 -23.12
CA MET A 1 41.11 -10.78 -23.45
C MET A 1 40.36 -10.67 -22.13
N LYS A 2 39.98 -9.44 -21.72
CA LYS A 2 39.13 -9.00 -20.55
C LYS A 2 39.33 -9.77 -19.21
N SER A 3 40.04 -9.27 -18.18
CA SER A 3 39.84 -8.05 -17.35
C SER A 3 38.39 -7.93 -16.88
N TYR A 4 37.98 -8.02 -15.60
CA TYR A 4 38.56 -7.79 -14.26
C TYR A 4 37.92 -8.83 -13.30
N ASP A 5 38.59 -9.56 -12.40
CA ASP A 5 39.29 -9.23 -11.14
C ASP A 5 38.51 -8.42 -10.08
N VAL A 6 38.75 -8.79 -8.81
CA VAL A 6 38.25 -8.27 -7.52
C VAL A 6 36.98 -8.99 -7.00
N ASN A 7 37.04 -10.16 -6.32
CA ASN A 7 37.52 -10.39 -4.94
C ASN A 7 36.97 -9.31 -3.98
N LEU A 8 36.40 -9.52 -2.80
CA LEU A 8 36.50 -10.59 -1.81
C LEU A 8 35.46 -10.20 -0.73
N TYR A 9 34.76 -11.19 -0.19
CA TYR A 9 34.50 -11.46 1.24
C TYR A 9 34.17 -10.37 2.28
N ALA A 10 33.38 -10.87 3.24
CA ALA A 10 33.25 -10.46 4.65
C ALA A 10 32.38 -9.22 4.88
N GLU A 11 31.16 -9.38 5.38
CA GLU A 11 30.86 -9.62 6.81
C GLU A 11 31.29 -8.44 7.69
N ASP A 12 30.35 -8.08 8.55
CA ASP A 12 30.56 -7.41 9.83
C ASP A 12 30.67 -5.87 9.91
N GLU A 13 29.71 -5.37 10.70
CA GLU A 13 29.91 -4.44 11.80
C GLU A 13 30.09 -2.94 11.50
N ILE A 14 29.03 -2.22 11.88
CA ILE A 14 29.07 -1.06 12.79
C ILE A 14 30.15 0.00 12.49
N LEU A 15 29.72 1.16 11.98
CA LEU A 15 30.42 2.41 12.28
C LEU A 15 29.48 3.59 12.53
N ILE A 16 28.86 3.52 13.70
CA ILE A 16 28.47 4.69 14.47
C ILE A 16 29.74 5.53 14.77
N LYS A 17 29.65 6.85 14.57
CA LYS A 17 30.57 7.93 15.03
C LYS A 17 31.89 8.14 14.26
N LYS A 18 31.85 9.07 13.31
CA LYS A 18 32.84 10.15 13.03
C LYS A 18 32.33 10.85 11.77
N THR A 19 31.84 12.07 11.80
CA THR A 19 32.65 13.28 12.02
C THR A 19 31.76 14.46 12.43
N LEU A 20 32.15 15.09 13.54
CA LEU A 20 31.67 16.38 13.98
C LEU A 20 32.50 17.47 13.27
N LYS A 21 31.84 18.56 12.83
CA LYS A 21 32.36 19.91 12.53
C LYS A 21 33.18 20.15 11.24
N LYS A 22 32.52 20.80 10.27
CA LYS A 22 32.97 22.10 9.74
C LYS A 22 31.75 22.94 9.32
N GLU A 23 31.92 24.24 9.41
CA GLU A 23 30.93 25.23 9.84
C GLU A 23 30.51 26.20 8.71
N LYS A 24 29.23 26.64 8.76
CA LYS A 24 28.57 27.87 8.24
C LYS A 24 28.58 28.18 6.73
N SER A 25 27.37 28.26 6.15
CA SER A 25 26.65 29.55 5.93
C SER A 25 25.37 29.39 5.08
N MET A 26 24.43 30.33 5.27
CA MET A 26 23.27 30.67 4.41
C MET A 26 21.92 29.94 4.59
N LYS A 27 21.20 30.40 5.62
CA LYS A 27 19.77 30.83 5.64
C LYS A 27 18.91 30.53 4.39
N ASN A 28 17.97 29.59 4.52
CA ASN A 28 16.68 29.54 3.80
C ASN A 28 15.65 28.90 4.74
N LYS A 29 14.89 29.71 5.50
CA LYS A 29 13.47 30.00 5.29
C LYS A 29 12.63 28.79 4.85
N SER A 30 11.76 28.37 5.78
CA SER A 30 10.49 27.67 5.56
C SER A 30 10.59 26.22 5.10
N GLN A 31 10.24 25.30 6.01
CA GLN A 31 9.08 24.42 5.83
C GLN A 31 8.81 23.65 7.11
N ASN A 32 7.89 24.20 7.90
CA ASN A 32 7.12 23.41 8.87
C ASN A 32 6.25 22.43 8.08
N THR A 33 6.75 21.22 7.83
CA THR A 33 5.99 20.13 7.19
C THR A 33 6.62 18.83 7.69
N LYS A 34 5.95 17.85 8.27
CA LYS A 34 4.52 17.53 8.37
C LYS A 34 4.34 17.00 9.79
N LYS A 35 3.31 17.49 10.50
CA LYS A 35 2.67 16.64 11.51
C LYS A 35 2.52 15.27 10.84
N SER A 36 3.12 14.21 11.40
CA SER A 36 2.67 12.88 11.03
C SER A 36 1.18 12.92 11.32
N LYS A 37 0.38 13.03 10.26
CA LYS A 37 -1.02 12.68 10.35
C LYS A 37 -0.90 11.27 10.88
N LYS A 38 -1.26 11.06 12.15
CA LYS A 38 -1.74 9.76 12.59
C LYS A 38 -2.81 9.46 11.54
N SER A 39 -2.43 8.70 10.51
CA SER A 39 -3.39 8.01 9.68
C SER A 39 -4.25 7.33 10.72
N LYS A 40 -5.53 7.70 10.75
CA LYS A 40 -6.52 7.02 11.56
C LYS A 40 -6.32 5.55 11.20
N GLN A 41 -5.64 4.79 12.07
CA GLN A 41 -5.28 3.42 11.77
C GLN A 41 -6.61 2.72 11.64
N MET A 42 -6.98 2.47 10.39
CA MET A 42 -8.20 1.78 10.08
C MET A 42 -7.88 0.33 10.39
N ASP A 43 -8.50 -0.20 11.43
CA ASP A 43 -8.30 -1.59 11.81
C ASP A 43 -8.87 -2.46 10.69
N LEU A 44 -7.96 -3.10 9.94
CA LEU A 44 -8.27 -3.99 8.84
C LEU A 44 -7.78 -5.38 9.19
N SER A 45 -8.67 -6.35 9.08
CA SER A 45 -8.34 -7.76 9.07
C SER A 45 -7.46 -8.07 7.85
N VAL A 46 -6.66 -9.14 7.95
CA VAL A 46 -5.81 -9.63 6.85
C VAL A 46 -6.63 -9.88 5.58
N ASN A 47 -7.83 -10.46 5.71
CA ASN A 47 -8.70 -10.74 4.57
C ASN A 47 -9.23 -9.46 3.92
N GLU A 48 -9.55 -8.45 4.73
CA GLU A 48 -10.00 -7.16 4.25
C GLU A 48 -8.88 -6.40 3.52
N ALA A 49 -7.68 -6.42 4.08
CA ALA A 49 -6.48 -5.85 3.48
C ALA A 49 -6.18 -6.49 2.12
N LEU A 50 -6.23 -7.83 2.05
CA LEU A 50 -5.95 -8.59 0.83
C LEU A 50 -6.95 -8.29 -0.28
N ILE A 51 -8.25 -8.30 0.02
CA ILE A 51 -9.29 -7.93 -0.96
C ILE A 51 -9.18 -6.47 -1.37
N LEU A 52 -8.92 -5.56 -0.41
CA LEU A 52 -8.77 -4.15 -0.73
C LEU A 52 -7.60 -3.89 -1.66
N GLN A 53 -6.49 -4.62 -1.50
CA GLN A 53 -5.34 -4.55 -2.40
C GLN A 53 -5.70 -5.08 -3.80
N GLN A 54 -6.36 -6.23 -3.89
CA GLN A 54 -6.77 -6.81 -5.19
C GLN A 54 -7.65 -5.84 -6.00
N VAL A 55 -8.70 -5.32 -5.36
CA VAL A 55 -9.62 -4.37 -6.02
C VAL A 55 -8.92 -3.03 -6.32
N TYR A 56 -7.85 -2.68 -5.58
CA TYR A 56 -7.06 -1.48 -5.87
C TYR A 56 -6.19 -1.64 -7.11
N GLU A 57 -5.57 -2.81 -7.31
CA GLU A 57 -4.74 -3.12 -8.48
C GLU A 57 -5.56 -3.11 -9.77
N ASP A 58 -6.73 -3.74 -9.75
CA ASP A 58 -7.65 -3.79 -10.91
C ASP A 58 -8.52 -2.52 -11.03
N GLY A 59 -8.67 -1.76 -9.94
CA GLY A 59 -9.45 -0.53 -9.82
C GLY A 59 -10.97 -0.74 -9.78
N VAL A 60 -11.49 -1.61 -10.64
CA VAL A 60 -12.87 -2.11 -10.66
C VAL A 60 -12.80 -3.60 -10.91
N ASP A 61 -13.37 -4.41 -10.01
CA ASP A 61 -13.34 -5.86 -10.16
C ASP A 61 -14.69 -6.52 -9.83
N ASP A 62 -14.92 -7.69 -10.40
CA ASP A 62 -16.11 -8.51 -10.17
C ASP A 62 -15.94 -9.38 -8.92
N VAL A 63 -17.00 -9.52 -8.11
CA VAL A 63 -16.96 -10.36 -6.92
C VAL A 63 -16.55 -11.81 -7.23
N ASP A 64 -16.94 -12.37 -8.36
CA ASP A 64 -16.55 -13.73 -8.74
C ASP A 64 -15.03 -13.82 -9.04
N ASN A 65 -14.44 -12.79 -9.67
CA ASN A 65 -12.99 -12.71 -9.84
C ASN A 65 -12.26 -12.57 -8.51
N ILE A 66 -12.75 -11.70 -7.62
CA ILE A 66 -12.18 -11.49 -6.28
C ILE A 66 -12.21 -12.80 -5.49
N VAL A 67 -13.28 -13.60 -5.63
CA VAL A 67 -13.40 -14.92 -5.01
C VAL A 67 -12.31 -15.88 -5.51
N ASP A 68 -12.12 -15.95 -6.82
CA ASP A 68 -11.14 -16.85 -7.44
C ASP A 68 -9.70 -16.43 -7.10
N GLN A 69 -9.40 -15.13 -7.13
CA GLN A 69 -8.06 -14.59 -6.85
C GLN A 69 -7.71 -14.63 -5.36
N ALA A 70 -8.67 -14.30 -4.50
CA ALA A 70 -8.45 -14.36 -3.06
C ALA A 70 -8.44 -15.80 -2.52
N GLY A 71 -8.89 -16.78 -3.32
CA GLY A 71 -8.96 -18.19 -2.93
C GLY A 71 -9.91 -18.45 -1.76
N MET A 72 -10.89 -17.55 -1.54
CA MET A 72 -11.81 -17.58 -0.41
C MET A 72 -13.23 -17.96 -0.85
N PRO A 73 -14.02 -18.65 -0.02
CA PRO A 73 -15.41 -18.93 -0.36
C PRO A 73 -16.21 -17.65 -0.60
N LYS A 74 -17.08 -17.64 -1.63
CA LYS A 74 -17.94 -16.50 -1.99
C LYS A 74 -18.67 -15.85 -0.81
N LYS A 75 -19.13 -16.66 0.14
CA LYS A 75 -19.78 -16.17 1.37
C LYS A 75 -18.83 -15.33 2.24
N VAL A 76 -17.58 -15.76 2.39
CA VAL A 76 -16.55 -15.03 3.16
C VAL A 76 -16.19 -13.74 2.45
N THR A 77 -15.92 -13.81 1.15
CA THR A 77 -15.62 -12.64 0.31
C THR A 77 -16.73 -11.60 0.40
N MET A 78 -17.99 -12.01 0.32
CA MET A 78 -19.13 -11.10 0.41
C MET A 78 -19.23 -10.40 1.79
N ASN A 79 -18.95 -11.13 2.87
CA ASN A 79 -18.90 -10.56 4.22
C ASN A 79 -17.79 -9.49 4.30
N VAL A 80 -16.59 -9.82 3.82
CA VAL A 80 -15.44 -8.91 3.78
C VAL A 80 -15.72 -7.66 2.93
N LEU A 81 -16.33 -7.83 1.76
CA LEU A 81 -16.75 -6.71 0.92
C LEU A 81 -17.79 -5.81 1.60
N THR A 82 -18.71 -6.41 2.36
CA THR A 82 -19.70 -5.67 3.15
C THR A 82 -19.04 -4.89 4.29
N GLU A 83 -18.06 -5.48 4.97
CA GLU A 83 -17.27 -4.83 6.00
C GLU A 83 -16.46 -3.67 5.41
N LEU A 84 -15.72 -3.89 4.33
CA LEU A 84 -14.98 -2.85 3.60
C LEU A 84 -15.87 -1.72 3.09
N LYS A 85 -17.09 -2.03 2.64
CA LYS A 85 -18.10 -1.04 2.25
C LYS A 85 -18.59 -0.24 3.46
N SER A 86 -18.87 -0.88 4.59
CA SER A 86 -19.27 -0.21 5.83
C SER A 86 -18.19 0.73 6.37
N LYS A 87 -16.92 0.35 6.13
CA LYS A 87 -15.72 1.13 6.43
C LYS A 87 -15.49 2.27 5.42
N GLY A 88 -16.27 2.33 4.34
CA GLY A 88 -16.19 3.35 3.29
C GLY A 88 -14.95 3.19 2.40
N LEU A 89 -14.33 2.01 2.36
CA LEU A 89 -13.11 1.75 1.59
C LEU A 89 -13.41 1.21 0.19
N LEU A 90 -14.51 0.47 0.07
CA LEU A 90 -15.03 -0.01 -1.20
C LEU A 90 -16.43 0.54 -1.48
N THR A 91 -16.79 0.61 -2.76
CA THR A 91 -18.14 0.90 -3.23
C THR A 91 -18.55 -0.11 -4.28
N VAL A 92 -19.81 -0.53 -4.25
CA VAL A 92 -20.40 -1.32 -5.34
C VAL A 92 -20.85 -0.34 -6.40
N ILE A 93 -20.33 -0.47 -7.62
CA ILE A 93 -20.64 0.44 -8.74
C ILE A 93 -21.72 -0.14 -9.66
N GLN A 94 -21.86 -1.47 -9.68
CA GLN A 94 -22.86 -2.14 -10.51
C GLN A 94 -23.29 -3.44 -9.84
N GLN A 95 -24.59 -3.67 -9.77
CA GLN A 95 -25.19 -4.92 -9.32
C GLN A 95 -26.34 -5.26 -10.27
N THR A 96 -26.03 -5.88 -11.41
CA THR A 96 -27.03 -6.26 -12.41
C THR A 96 -26.61 -7.53 -13.14
N TYR A 97 -27.59 -8.27 -13.65
CA TYR A 97 -27.40 -9.52 -14.40
C TYR A 97 -26.51 -10.57 -13.68
N GLY A 98 -26.64 -10.68 -12.35
CA GLY A 98 -25.89 -11.65 -11.55
C GLY A 98 -24.44 -11.28 -11.28
N LYS A 99 -23.96 -10.14 -11.77
CA LYS A 99 -22.61 -9.63 -11.55
C LYS A 99 -22.61 -8.46 -10.59
N ILE A 100 -21.59 -8.43 -9.73
CA ILE A 100 -21.39 -7.36 -8.75
C ILE A 100 -20.01 -6.78 -9.01
N LEU A 101 -19.96 -5.53 -9.48
CA LEU A 101 -18.72 -4.80 -9.69
C LEU A 101 -18.45 -3.91 -8.49
N VAL A 102 -17.23 -4.01 -7.97
CA VAL A 102 -16.75 -3.30 -6.80
C VAL A 102 -15.58 -2.42 -7.20
N SER A 103 -15.47 -1.25 -6.60
CA SER A 103 -14.37 -0.32 -6.83
C SER A 103 -13.87 0.30 -5.53
N VAL A 104 -12.60 0.67 -5.49
CA VAL A 104 -11.99 1.33 -4.34
C VAL A 104 -12.37 2.80 -4.28
N THR A 105 -12.89 3.25 -3.13
CA THR A 105 -13.22 4.66 -2.91
C THR A 105 -11.96 5.51 -2.77
N SER A 106 -12.10 6.84 -2.85
CA SER A 106 -10.97 7.73 -2.57
C SER A 106 -10.37 7.55 -1.17
N GLN A 107 -11.16 7.08 -0.20
CA GLN A 107 -10.67 6.77 1.15
C GLN A 107 -9.89 5.44 1.16
N GLY A 108 -10.41 4.41 0.48
CA GLY A 108 -9.70 3.15 0.29
C GLY A 108 -8.34 3.35 -0.37
N LYS A 109 -8.27 4.14 -1.44
CA LYS A 109 -7.00 4.48 -2.12
C LYS A 109 -6.02 5.18 -1.20
N LYS A 110 -6.48 6.15 -0.39
CA LYS A 110 -5.62 6.83 0.59
C LYS A 110 -5.08 5.86 1.66
N LEU A 111 -5.89 4.89 2.06
CA LEU A 111 -5.49 3.89 3.05
C LEU A 111 -4.48 2.91 2.46
N VAL A 112 -4.72 2.39 1.25
CA VAL A 112 -3.75 1.54 0.53
C VAL A 112 -2.42 2.27 0.36
N ASN A 113 -2.43 3.53 -0.07
CA ASN A 113 -1.20 4.33 -0.20
C ASN A 113 -0.50 4.59 1.15
N ALA A 114 -1.24 4.58 2.26
CA ALA A 114 -0.67 4.77 3.59
C ALA A 114 -0.10 3.48 4.19
N MET A 115 -0.70 2.32 3.87
CA MET A 115 -0.31 0.99 4.35
C MET A 115 0.78 0.36 3.47
N TRP A 116 0.66 0.50 2.16
CA TRP A 116 1.58 -0.01 1.14
C TRP A 116 2.05 1.11 0.20
N PRO A 117 2.91 2.03 0.66
CA PRO A 117 3.43 3.10 -0.19
C PRO A 117 4.19 2.57 -1.41
N GLU A 118 4.81 1.39 -1.31
CA GLU A 118 5.55 0.73 -2.38
C GLU A 118 4.66 0.25 -3.54
N ALA A 119 3.42 -0.18 -3.24
CA ALA A 119 2.47 -0.63 -4.26
C ALA A 119 2.05 0.52 -5.21
N VAL A 120 2.19 1.76 -4.76
CA VAL A 120 1.84 2.97 -5.54
C VAL A 120 3.04 3.47 -6.35
N THR A 121 4.27 3.21 -5.91
CA THR A 121 5.47 3.73 -6.57
C THR A 121 5.78 3.07 -7.92
N PHE A 122 5.10 1.97 -8.27
CA PHE A 122 5.26 1.31 -9.57
C PHE A 122 4.43 1.91 -10.70
N THR A 123 3.61 2.94 -10.45
CA THR A 123 2.96 3.70 -11.52
C THR A 123 3.92 4.78 -12.03
N TYR A 124 4.82 4.44 -12.96
CA TYR A 124 5.61 5.41 -13.73
C TYR A 124 5.66 5.03 -15.21
#